data_AF-A0AAN7LTR4-F1
#
_entry.id   AF-A0AAN7LTR4-F1
#
_cell.length_a   1.000
_cell.length_b   1.000
_cell.length_c   1.000
_cell.angle_alpha   90.00
_cell.angle_beta   90.00
_cell.angle_gamma   90.00
#
_symmetry.space_group_name_H-M   'P 1'
#
loop_
_entity.id
_entity.type
_entity.pdbx_description
1 polymer ?
#
loop_
_entity_poly.entity_id
_entity_poly.type
_entity_poly.pdbx_seq_one_letter_code
_entity_poly.pdbx_strand_id
1 'polypeptide(L)'
;MEEEEALVPRRGEGEMSDVEEEEDKRNPDQMKGIGSSALRLVGLPCELRNTKSSKMACSAAASTALISSNPSSFSCRKSSPPVVASCTRTLATPRGLSKPFLSSGFPRFAASTRNSSRLRRSFVVRASIDAPLVGNIAPDFEAEAVFDQEFINVKLSDYIGKKYVILFFYPLDFTFVCPTEITAFSDRYAEFEKLNTEVLGVSVDSVFSHLAWVQTDRKSGGLGDLKYPLVSDISKTISKSYGVLIPDQGIALRGLFIIDKEGVIQHSTINNLAIGRSVDETLRTLQALQYVQDNPDEVCPAGWKPGEKSMKPDPKLSKEYFAAI
;
A
#
# COMPACT_ATOMS: atom_id res chain seq x y z
N MET A 1 19.48 -18.05 -55.87
CA MET A 1 20.78 -18.70 -56.07
C MET A 1 21.44 -18.81 -54.69
N GLU A 2 20.82 -19.40 -53.67
CA GLU A 2 20.16 -20.73 -53.59
C GLU A 2 21.17 -21.87 -53.76
N GLU A 3 21.28 -22.67 -52.71
CA GLU A 3 22.15 -23.85 -52.56
C GLU A 3 21.34 -25.15 -52.77
N GLU A 4 22.01 -26.30 -52.77
CA GLU A 4 21.45 -27.60 -53.18
C GLU A 4 20.35 -28.18 -52.27
N GLU A 5 19.41 -28.92 -52.86
CA GLU A 5 18.48 -29.80 -52.14
C GLU A 5 19.21 -31.02 -51.55
N ALA A 6 18.86 -31.40 -50.32
CA ALA A 6 19.31 -32.64 -49.69
C ALA A 6 18.13 -33.60 -49.43
N LEU A 7 18.32 -34.89 -49.70
CA LEU A 7 17.23 -35.86 -49.87
C LEU A 7 16.66 -36.43 -48.55
N VAL A 8 15.34 -36.64 -48.51
CA VAL A 8 14.60 -37.27 -47.40
C VAL A 8 14.65 -38.80 -47.44
N PRO A 9 14.77 -39.47 -46.28
CA PRO A 9 14.13 -40.78 -46.07
C PRO A 9 13.07 -40.73 -44.95
N ARG A 10 11.92 -41.38 -45.18
CA ARG A 10 10.77 -41.38 -44.25
C ARG A 10 10.95 -42.39 -43.11
N ARG A 11 10.49 -42.02 -41.92
CA ARG A 11 9.94 -42.89 -40.88
C ARG A 11 8.50 -42.41 -40.62
N GLY A 12 7.52 -43.22 -40.29
CA GLY A 12 7.56 -44.64 -39.90
C GLY A 12 6.55 -44.84 -38.79
N GLU A 13 5.27 -44.90 -39.16
CA GLU A 13 4.14 -44.99 -38.22
C GLU A 13 4.12 -46.36 -37.54
N GLY A 14 3.86 -46.38 -36.23
CA GLY A 14 3.91 -47.60 -35.41
C GLY A 14 3.12 -47.45 -34.11
N GLU A 15 1.94 -48.07 -34.12
CA GLU A 15 1.08 -48.53 -33.01
C GLU A 15 1.05 -47.77 -31.68
N MET A 16 -0.15 -47.26 -31.37
CA MET A 16 -0.65 -47.04 -30.02
C MET A 16 -0.85 -48.38 -29.30
N SER A 17 -0.41 -48.49 -28.05
CA SER A 17 -0.76 -49.63 -27.17
C SER A 17 -1.14 -49.09 -25.79
N ASP A 18 -2.25 -49.58 -25.25
CA ASP A 18 -2.84 -49.10 -24.00
C ASP A 18 -1.95 -49.37 -22.77
N VAL A 19 -2.09 -48.51 -21.75
CA VAL A 19 -1.53 -48.74 -20.41
C VAL A 19 -2.70 -48.78 -19.44
N GLU A 20 -2.83 -49.92 -18.74
CA GLU A 20 -4.02 -50.27 -17.96
C GLU A 20 -4.10 -49.52 -16.61
N GLU A 21 -5.32 -49.38 -16.08
CA GLU A 21 -5.57 -48.84 -14.73
C GLU A 21 -5.26 -49.88 -13.64
N GLU A 22 -4.30 -49.60 -12.74
CA GLU A 22 -4.01 -50.47 -11.59
C GLU A 22 -4.80 -50.05 -10.34
N GLU A 23 -5.92 -50.73 -10.06
CA GLU A 23 -6.72 -50.52 -8.83
C GLU A 23 -6.04 -51.11 -7.57
N ASP A 24 -5.68 -50.28 -6.58
CA ASP A 24 -5.22 -50.71 -5.23
C ASP A 24 -6.34 -51.42 -4.44
N LYS A 25 -6.50 -52.73 -4.67
CA LYS A 25 -7.46 -53.59 -3.98
C LYS A 25 -6.93 -54.09 -2.65
N ARG A 26 -7.09 -53.29 -1.59
CA ARG A 26 -6.88 -53.70 -0.19
C ARG A 26 -7.81 -54.83 0.23
N ASN A 27 -7.24 -56.01 0.51
CA ASN A 27 -7.95 -57.20 0.98
C ASN A 27 -7.84 -57.35 2.52
N PRO A 28 -8.92 -57.72 3.25
CA PRO A 28 -8.92 -57.79 4.73
C PRO A 28 -8.57 -59.18 5.31
N ASP A 29 -8.59 -59.24 6.65
CA ASP A 29 -8.48 -60.41 7.55
C ASP A 29 -7.19 -61.26 7.58
N GLN A 30 -6.44 -61.15 8.69
CA GLN A 30 -6.43 -62.13 9.81
C GLN A 30 -5.46 -61.70 10.94
N MET A 31 -5.47 -62.23 12.18
CA MET A 31 -6.56 -62.43 13.16
C MET A 31 -5.97 -62.84 14.54
N LYS A 32 -6.60 -62.42 15.68
CA LYS A 32 -6.32 -62.85 17.09
C LYS A 32 -4.99 -62.33 17.67
N GLY A 33 -4.82 -61.94 18.94
CA GLY A 33 -5.71 -61.78 20.13
C GLY A 33 -4.98 -60.88 21.16
N ILE A 34 -5.10 -60.97 22.50
CA ILE A 34 -5.90 -61.77 23.46
C ILE A 34 -6.03 -60.92 24.76
N GLY A 35 -7.17 -60.99 25.49
CA GLY A 35 -7.34 -60.42 26.84
C GLY A 35 -8.18 -59.12 26.88
N SER A 36 -9.44 -59.06 27.34
CA SER A 36 -10.12 -59.61 28.56
C SER A 36 -10.03 -58.71 29.81
N SER A 37 -10.97 -57.77 29.92
CA SER A 37 -11.72 -57.50 31.16
C SER A 37 -13.01 -56.75 30.84
N ALA A 38 -14.06 -56.95 31.64
CA ALA A 38 -15.40 -56.44 31.38
C ALA A 38 -15.99 -55.72 32.60
N LEU A 39 -16.89 -54.77 32.36
CA LEU A 39 -17.86 -54.32 33.38
C LEU A 39 -19.14 -53.77 32.71
N ARG A 40 -20.28 -54.05 33.33
CA ARG A 40 -21.63 -53.60 32.95
C ARG A 40 -21.91 -52.24 33.62
N LEU A 41 -22.57 -51.24 33.02
CA LEU A 41 -23.88 -51.19 32.34
C LEU A 41 -25.08 -51.18 33.33
N VAL A 42 -25.49 -49.95 33.67
CA VAL A 42 -26.80 -49.46 34.17
C VAL A 42 -26.88 -48.01 33.60
N GLY A 43 -27.94 -47.44 33.02
CA GLY A 43 -29.40 -47.58 33.20
C GLY A 43 -29.90 -46.44 34.11
N LEU A 44 -30.98 -45.67 33.85
CA LEU A 44 -31.99 -45.60 32.76
C LEU A 44 -32.52 -44.11 32.72
N PRO A 45 -33.57 -43.70 31.95
CA PRO A 45 -33.76 -42.31 31.52
C PRO A 45 -34.74 -41.48 32.37
N CYS A 46 -35.01 -40.25 31.92
CA CYS A 46 -36.21 -39.48 32.28
C CYS A 46 -36.82 -38.84 31.02
N GLU A 47 -38.16 -38.72 30.96
CA GLU A 47 -38.91 -38.41 29.73
C GLU A 47 -40.17 -37.56 30.04
N LEU A 48 -40.59 -36.72 29.07
CA LEU A 48 -41.89 -35.98 29.04
C LEU A 48 -42.03 -34.85 30.11
N ARG A 49 -42.96 -33.87 30.01
CA ARG A 49 -44.13 -33.74 29.10
C ARG A 49 -44.49 -32.26 28.78
N ASN A 50 -45.08 -32.07 27.60
CA ASN A 50 -45.77 -30.87 27.04
C ASN A 50 -46.39 -29.82 28.01
N THR A 51 -46.53 -28.57 27.53
CA THR A 51 -47.87 -27.98 27.24
C THR A 51 -47.89 -26.69 26.39
N LYS A 52 -48.90 -26.62 25.51
CA LYS A 52 -49.69 -25.44 25.06
C LYS A 52 -49.01 -24.21 24.41
N SER A 53 -48.98 -24.23 23.08
CA SER A 53 -49.80 -23.37 22.20
C SER A 53 -50.24 -21.97 22.71
N SER A 54 -49.90 -20.93 21.95
CA SER A 54 -50.81 -19.82 21.67
C SER A 54 -50.68 -19.35 20.21
N LYS A 55 -51.78 -18.92 19.61
CA LYS A 55 -51.83 -18.26 18.29
C LYS A 55 -52.10 -16.77 18.49
N MET A 56 -51.40 -15.91 17.76
CA MET A 56 -52.00 -14.64 17.33
C MET A 56 -51.44 -14.25 15.96
N ALA A 57 -52.35 -13.89 15.06
CA ALA A 57 -52.07 -13.12 13.86
C ALA A 57 -52.72 -11.75 14.03
N CYS A 58 -52.19 -10.72 13.38
CA CYS A 58 -52.97 -9.54 13.07
C CYS A 58 -52.53 -8.98 11.72
N SER A 59 -53.47 -8.40 10.98
CA SER A 59 -53.32 -8.04 9.57
C SER A 59 -52.82 -6.60 9.38
N ALA A 60 -52.39 -6.30 8.16
CA ALA A 60 -52.15 -4.93 7.72
C ALA A 60 -53.43 -4.07 7.72
N ALA A 61 -53.26 -2.76 7.86
CA ALA A 61 -54.22 -1.74 7.47
C ALA A 61 -53.45 -0.52 6.92
N ALA A 62 -53.97 0.13 5.88
CA ALA A 62 -53.37 1.30 5.26
C ALA A 62 -54.44 2.39 5.01
N SER A 63 -54.08 3.65 5.22
CA SER A 63 -54.67 4.88 4.66
C SER A 63 -53.75 6.05 5.05
N THR A 64 -53.23 6.96 4.20
CA THR A 64 -53.67 7.61 2.94
C THR A 64 -54.40 8.95 3.15
N ALA A 65 -53.62 10.03 3.23
CA ALA A 65 -53.90 11.42 2.82
C ALA A 65 -52.52 12.13 2.78
N LEU A 66 -52.03 12.84 1.74
CA LEU A 66 -52.62 13.90 0.88
C LEU A 66 -52.94 15.16 1.74
N ILE A 67 -52.57 16.41 1.40
CA ILE A 67 -52.57 17.13 0.10
C ILE A 67 -51.52 18.30 0.13
N SER A 68 -50.82 18.57 -0.99
CA SER A 68 -50.40 19.87 -1.63
C SER A 68 -49.95 21.13 -0.78
N SER A 69 -49.24 22.18 -1.26
CA SER A 69 -48.74 22.61 -2.59
C SER A 69 -47.58 23.62 -2.48
N ASN A 70 -46.53 23.46 -3.31
CA ASN A 70 -45.92 24.39 -4.32
C ASN A 70 -45.80 25.95 -4.10
N PRO A 71 -45.14 26.76 -4.98
CA PRO A 71 -44.06 27.62 -4.49
C PRO A 71 -44.03 29.11 -4.94
N SER A 72 -43.18 29.92 -4.30
CA SER A 72 -42.55 31.17 -4.81
C SER A 72 -41.48 31.62 -3.80
N SER A 73 -40.24 32.05 -4.08
CA SER A 73 -39.61 32.85 -5.16
C SER A 73 -39.79 34.37 -5.03
N PHE A 74 -38.84 35.10 -4.41
CA PHE A 74 -38.57 36.52 -4.73
C PHE A 74 -37.18 37.06 -4.31
N SER A 75 -36.47 37.61 -5.30
CA SER A 75 -35.43 38.66 -5.30
C SER A 75 -34.52 38.95 -4.08
N CYS A 76 -33.22 38.72 -4.30
CA CYS A 76 -32.08 39.63 -4.09
C CYS A 76 -32.24 40.94 -3.29
N ARG A 77 -31.27 41.21 -2.40
CA ARG A 77 -30.64 42.55 -2.24
C ARG A 77 -29.11 42.44 -2.22
N LYS A 78 -28.44 43.39 -2.85
CA LYS A 78 -26.98 43.61 -2.78
C LYS A 78 -26.69 44.76 -1.80
N SER A 79 -25.47 44.80 -1.25
CA SER A 79 -24.88 46.03 -0.70
C SER A 79 -23.40 46.10 -1.07
N SER A 80 -22.95 47.28 -1.47
CA SER A 80 -21.56 47.59 -1.81
C SER A 80 -21.29 49.06 -1.48
N PRO A 81 -20.12 49.42 -0.90
CA PRO A 81 -19.71 50.81 -0.78
C PRO A 81 -19.15 51.34 -2.13
N PRO A 82 -19.08 52.67 -2.34
CA PRO A 82 -18.93 53.27 -3.68
C PRO A 82 -17.52 53.78 -4.01
N VAL A 83 -17.36 54.18 -5.28
CA VAL A 83 -16.21 54.92 -5.84
C VAL A 83 -16.63 56.37 -6.15
N VAL A 84 -15.73 57.34 -5.88
CA VAL A 84 -15.29 58.56 -6.65
C VAL A 84 -14.61 59.54 -5.65
N ALA A 85 -13.81 60.57 -6.00
CA ALA A 85 -13.54 61.23 -7.28
C ALA A 85 -12.03 61.52 -7.51
N SER A 86 -11.66 62.76 -7.85
CA SER A 86 -10.27 63.23 -8.14
C SER A 86 -10.15 64.76 -7.94
N CYS A 87 -8.99 65.34 -8.27
CA CYS A 87 -8.57 66.76 -8.16
C CYS A 87 -8.24 67.24 -6.72
N THR A 88 -7.31 68.17 -6.46
CA THR A 88 -6.59 69.14 -7.34
C THR A 88 -5.04 69.19 -7.16
N ARG A 89 -4.41 70.01 -8.03
CA ARG A 89 -3.01 70.51 -8.13
C ARG A 89 -2.36 70.94 -6.78
N THR A 90 -1.05 71.17 -6.61
CA THR A 90 -0.13 71.99 -7.45
C THR A 90 1.38 71.75 -7.19
N LEU A 91 2.23 72.27 -8.10
CA LEU A 91 3.70 72.26 -8.21
C LEU A 91 4.55 72.47 -6.94
N ALA A 92 5.75 71.85 -6.92
CA ALA A 92 7.04 72.55 -6.74
C ALA A 92 8.25 71.70 -7.24
N THR A 93 9.23 72.33 -7.90
CA THR A 93 10.51 71.77 -8.43
C THR A 93 11.51 72.94 -8.67
N PRO A 94 12.82 72.75 -9.00
CA PRO A 94 13.79 71.66 -8.75
C PRO A 94 15.18 72.19 -8.23
N ARG A 95 16.26 71.39 -8.38
CA ARG A 95 17.72 71.72 -8.30
C ARG A 95 18.30 71.79 -6.88
N GLY A 96 19.59 71.45 -6.63
CA GLY A 96 20.66 70.84 -7.44
C GLY A 96 21.81 70.40 -6.50
N LEU A 97 22.45 69.23 -6.65
CA LEU A 97 23.56 68.90 -7.57
C LEU A 97 24.90 69.63 -7.31
N SER A 98 25.77 69.06 -6.47
CA SER A 98 27.24 69.18 -6.55
C SER A 98 27.93 68.03 -5.77
N LYS A 99 29.20 67.72 -6.10
CA LYS A 99 30.02 66.67 -5.44
C LYS A 99 31.21 67.30 -4.64
N PRO A 100 32.37 66.65 -4.43
CA PRO A 100 32.82 66.27 -3.09
C PRO A 100 34.12 66.99 -2.65
N PHE A 101 34.61 66.70 -1.43
CA PHE A 101 35.99 67.03 -1.05
C PHE A 101 36.64 65.94 -0.16
N LEU A 102 37.97 65.90 -0.14
CA LEU A 102 38.77 64.86 0.52
C LEU A 102 39.29 65.30 1.90
N SER A 103 39.59 64.31 2.76
CA SER A 103 40.79 64.33 3.61
C SER A 103 41.21 62.89 4.00
N SER A 104 42.43 62.72 4.51
CA SER A 104 43.11 61.43 4.71
C SER A 104 43.31 61.09 6.20
N GLY A 105 43.37 59.80 6.53
CA GLY A 105 43.74 59.34 7.88
C GLY A 105 43.94 57.82 8.01
N PHE A 106 45.18 57.38 8.13
CA PHE A 106 45.60 56.08 8.69
C PHE A 106 46.12 56.33 10.12
N PRO A 107 45.99 55.42 11.11
CA PRO A 107 46.83 54.20 11.08
C PRO A 107 46.34 52.91 11.82
N ARG A 108 46.90 51.78 11.35
CA ARG A 108 47.44 50.61 12.10
C ARG A 108 46.56 49.67 12.96
N PHE A 109 46.91 48.38 12.83
CA PHE A 109 46.80 47.24 13.77
C PHE A 109 45.44 46.79 14.33
N ALA A 110 44.93 45.67 13.79
CA ALA A 110 44.86 44.40 14.52
C ALA A 110 44.56 43.22 13.56
N ALA A 111 45.45 42.24 13.44
CA ALA A 111 45.21 41.05 12.62
C ALA A 111 44.50 39.96 13.46
N SER A 112 43.17 39.97 13.47
CA SER A 112 42.38 38.90 14.12
C SER A 112 42.31 37.67 13.21
N THR A 113 43.05 36.61 13.56
CA THR A 113 42.96 35.30 12.91
C THR A 113 41.61 34.64 13.23
N ARG A 114 40.60 34.93 12.42
CA ARG A 114 39.30 34.23 12.48
C ARG A 114 39.49 32.75 12.13
N ASN A 115 39.61 31.93 13.16
CA ASN A 115 39.68 30.48 13.05
C ASN A 115 38.37 29.96 12.44
N SER A 116 38.39 29.61 11.15
CA SER A 116 37.19 29.20 10.42
C SER A 116 36.87 27.73 10.70
N SER A 117 36.28 27.48 11.87
CA SER A 117 35.68 26.20 12.20
C SER A 117 34.54 25.91 11.21
N ARG A 118 34.83 25.05 10.23
CA ARG A 118 33.84 24.53 9.27
C ARG A 118 32.84 23.63 10.02
N LEU A 119 31.86 24.22 10.69
CA LEU A 119 30.66 23.47 11.08
C LEU A 119 30.03 22.91 9.81
N ARG A 120 30.16 21.60 9.60
CA ARG A 120 29.30 20.85 8.70
C ARG A 120 27.88 20.97 9.24
N ARG A 121 27.11 21.94 8.72
CA ARG A 121 25.65 21.90 8.80
C ARG A 121 25.21 20.65 8.03
N SER A 122 24.94 19.58 8.77
CA SER A 122 24.12 18.48 8.28
C SER A 122 22.76 19.06 7.92
N PHE A 123 22.54 19.28 6.64
CA PHE A 123 21.29 19.84 6.12
C PHE A 123 20.24 18.72 6.11
N VAL A 124 19.77 18.35 7.31
CA VAL A 124 18.64 17.43 7.47
C VAL A 124 17.41 18.17 6.97
N VAL A 125 17.07 17.92 5.70
CA VAL A 125 15.82 18.38 5.10
C VAL A 125 14.70 17.64 5.82
N ARG A 126 14.08 18.31 6.80
CA ARG A 126 12.77 17.87 7.30
C ARG A 126 11.80 18.01 6.13
N ALA A 127 11.17 16.89 5.75
CA ALA A 127 10.13 16.89 4.73
C ALA A 127 9.05 17.91 5.11
N SER A 128 8.72 18.82 4.19
CA SER A 128 7.62 19.75 4.35
C SER A 128 6.29 19.00 4.21
N ILE A 129 5.31 19.32 5.04
CA ILE A 129 3.97 18.69 5.01
C ILE A 129 3.27 18.90 3.65
N ASP A 130 3.66 19.93 2.90
CA ASP A 130 3.09 20.29 1.59
C ASP A 130 3.78 19.59 0.39
N ALA A 131 4.76 18.72 0.61
CA ALA A 131 5.43 17.98 -0.46
C ALA A 131 4.69 16.66 -0.80
N PRO A 132 4.56 16.28 -2.08
CA PRO A 132 4.00 14.98 -2.44
C PRO A 132 4.93 13.86 -1.97
N LEU A 133 4.35 12.79 -1.41
CA LEU A 133 5.12 11.65 -0.92
C LEU A 133 5.89 10.93 -2.05
N VAL A 134 5.20 10.69 -3.18
CA VAL A 134 5.83 10.08 -4.37
C VAL A 134 6.89 11.01 -4.96
N GLY A 135 8.06 10.47 -5.28
CA GLY A 135 9.25 11.19 -5.74
C GLY A 135 10.10 11.78 -4.61
N ASN A 136 9.76 11.53 -3.33
CA ASN A 136 10.53 11.98 -2.16
C ASN A 136 10.93 10.81 -1.26
N ILE A 137 11.92 11.04 -0.39
CA ILE A 137 12.34 10.08 0.63
C ILE A 137 11.17 9.77 1.57
N ALA A 138 10.94 8.47 1.79
CA ALA A 138 9.89 7.96 2.63
C ALA A 138 10.04 8.43 4.09
N PRO A 139 8.95 8.80 4.79
CA PRO A 139 9.00 9.09 6.21
C PRO A 139 9.52 7.89 7.01
N ASP A 140 10.73 8.01 7.55
CA ASP A 140 11.37 6.98 8.37
C ASP A 140 10.59 6.79 9.69
N PHE A 141 10.56 5.55 10.16
CA PHE A 141 9.90 5.17 11.40
C PHE A 141 10.66 4.01 12.06
N GLU A 142 10.47 3.87 13.37
CA GLU A 142 10.93 2.76 14.20
C GLU A 142 9.74 2.37 15.09
N ALA A 143 9.33 1.11 15.07
CA ALA A 143 8.11 0.64 15.75
C ALA A 143 8.15 -0.87 16.05
N GLU A 144 7.41 -1.28 17.07
CA GLU A 144 7.22 -2.70 17.41
C GLU A 144 6.35 -3.40 16.36
N ALA A 145 6.68 -4.66 16.06
CA ALA A 145 6.00 -5.48 15.08
C ALA A 145 5.93 -6.95 15.52
N VAL A 146 4.99 -7.71 14.94
CA VAL A 146 4.91 -9.18 15.09
C VAL A 146 5.48 -9.86 13.86
N PHE A 147 6.40 -10.80 14.06
CA PHE A 147 6.95 -11.67 13.01
C PHE A 147 7.29 -13.05 13.61
N ASP A 148 6.99 -14.14 12.90
CA ASP A 148 7.11 -15.54 13.39
C ASP A 148 6.56 -15.74 14.83
N GLN A 149 5.46 -15.03 15.15
CA GLN A 149 4.80 -14.97 16.47
C GLN A 149 5.62 -14.34 17.62
N GLU A 150 6.80 -13.78 17.35
CA GLU A 150 7.61 -13.01 18.30
C GLU A 150 7.42 -11.48 18.11
N PHE A 151 7.80 -10.71 19.13
CA PHE A 151 7.84 -9.24 19.08
C PHE A 151 9.23 -8.76 18.65
N ILE A 152 9.30 -8.02 17.55
CA ILE A 152 10.52 -7.43 17.01
C ILE A 152 10.37 -5.90 16.89
N ASN A 153 11.49 -5.18 16.73
CA ASN A 153 11.48 -3.77 16.35
C ASN A 153 11.82 -3.68 14.85
N VAL A 154 10.98 -2.97 14.08
CA VAL A 154 11.16 -2.74 12.64
C VAL A 154 11.39 -1.26 12.39
N LYS A 155 12.47 -0.98 11.66
CA LYS A 155 12.90 0.37 11.31
C LYS A 155 13.04 0.51 9.80
N LEU A 156 12.36 1.48 9.19
CA LEU A 156 12.27 1.57 7.73
C LEU A 156 13.64 1.84 7.09
N SER A 157 14.43 2.74 7.65
CA SER A 157 15.77 3.06 7.15
C SER A 157 16.78 1.89 7.22
N ASP A 158 16.45 0.78 7.90
CA ASP A 158 17.31 -0.40 7.93
C ASP A 158 17.16 -1.26 6.65
N TYR A 159 16.16 -1.02 5.80
CA TYR A 159 16.02 -1.66 4.47
C TYR A 159 16.75 -0.91 3.35
N ILE A 160 17.08 0.37 3.56
CA ILE A 160 17.75 1.23 2.59
C ILE A 160 19.12 0.64 2.23
N GLY A 161 19.41 0.60 0.92
CA GLY A 161 20.58 -0.04 0.33
C GLY A 161 20.53 -1.58 0.28
N LYS A 162 19.46 -2.22 0.75
CA LYS A 162 19.34 -3.69 0.84
C LYS A 162 18.19 -4.25 0.00
N LYS A 163 16.95 -3.85 0.29
CA LYS A 163 15.71 -4.36 -0.35
C LYS A 163 14.84 -3.19 -0.85
N TYR A 164 13.94 -3.47 -1.80
CA TYR A 164 12.72 -2.65 -1.98
C TYR A 164 11.77 -2.88 -0.80
N VAL A 165 10.83 -1.97 -0.55
CA VAL A 165 9.80 -2.16 0.49
C VAL A 165 8.41 -1.86 -0.06
N ILE A 166 7.50 -2.82 0.08
CA ILE A 166 6.05 -2.62 -0.08
C ILE A 166 5.48 -2.35 1.32
N LEU A 167 5.27 -1.07 1.63
CA LEU A 167 4.67 -0.62 2.88
C LEU A 167 3.17 -0.44 2.66
N PHE A 168 2.33 -1.24 3.31
CA PHE A 168 0.89 -1.16 3.16
C PHE A 168 0.15 -1.02 4.49
N PHE A 169 -0.75 -0.04 4.53
CA PHE A 169 -1.60 0.25 5.68
C PHE A 169 -2.94 -0.47 5.54
N TYR A 170 -3.53 -0.87 6.66
CA TYR A 170 -4.92 -1.33 6.73
C TYR A 170 -5.65 -0.71 7.93
N PRO A 171 -6.99 -0.57 7.89
CA PRO A 171 -7.73 0.18 8.90
C PRO A 171 -7.61 -0.36 10.33
N LEU A 172 -7.97 -1.63 10.55
CA LEU A 172 -8.05 -2.30 11.85
C LEU A 172 -7.92 -3.83 11.71
N ASP A 173 -7.37 -4.47 12.74
CA ASP A 173 -7.40 -5.92 12.99
C ASP A 173 -8.84 -6.47 13.15
N PHE A 174 -9.02 -7.79 13.03
CA PHE A 174 -10.29 -8.50 13.21
C PHE A 174 -11.48 -7.98 12.35
N THR A 175 -11.18 -7.35 11.21
CA THR A 175 -12.19 -6.87 10.23
C THR A 175 -12.26 -7.74 8.97
N PHE A 176 -13.14 -7.42 8.02
CA PHE A 176 -13.52 -8.33 6.93
C PHE A 176 -12.60 -8.33 5.70
N VAL A 177 -12.15 -7.16 5.23
CA VAL A 177 -11.33 -7.04 3.99
C VAL A 177 -9.83 -7.04 4.29
N CYS A 178 -9.42 -6.59 5.48
CA CYS A 178 -8.01 -6.61 5.90
C CYS A 178 -7.35 -8.00 5.85
N PRO A 179 -7.95 -9.10 6.37
CA PRO A 179 -7.30 -10.40 6.36
C PRO A 179 -7.16 -10.96 4.95
N THR A 180 -8.06 -10.62 4.01
CA THR A 180 -7.92 -11.09 2.62
C THR A 180 -6.76 -10.41 1.90
N GLU A 181 -6.47 -9.14 2.19
CA GLU A 181 -5.28 -8.45 1.67
C GLU A 181 -3.99 -9.00 2.31
N ILE A 182 -3.97 -9.12 3.65
CA ILE A 182 -2.79 -9.59 4.41
C ILE A 182 -2.41 -11.03 4.01
N THR A 183 -3.40 -11.94 3.95
CA THR A 183 -3.13 -13.33 3.55
C THR A 183 -2.73 -13.45 2.08
N ALA A 184 -3.31 -12.66 1.17
CA ALA A 184 -2.92 -12.67 -0.25
C ALA A 184 -1.48 -12.17 -0.50
N PHE A 185 -0.99 -11.19 0.28
CA PHE A 185 0.43 -10.81 0.24
C PHE A 185 1.33 -11.89 0.86
N SER A 186 0.88 -12.56 1.93
CA SER A 186 1.68 -13.59 2.62
C SER A 186 1.85 -14.85 1.77
N ASP A 187 0.77 -15.32 1.14
CA ASP A 187 0.77 -16.52 0.31
C ASP A 187 1.61 -16.34 -0.97
N ARG A 188 1.81 -15.10 -1.39
CA ARG A 188 2.66 -14.70 -2.54
C ARG A 188 3.99 -14.05 -2.13
N TYR A 189 4.37 -14.10 -0.84
CA TYR A 189 5.59 -13.45 -0.34
C TYR A 189 6.86 -13.91 -1.09
N ALA A 190 6.93 -15.20 -1.45
CA ALA A 190 8.03 -15.78 -2.20
C ALA A 190 8.15 -15.30 -3.67
N GLU A 191 7.24 -14.44 -4.17
CA GLU A 191 7.42 -13.69 -5.42
C GLU A 191 8.16 -12.36 -5.16
N PHE A 192 7.80 -11.66 -4.07
CA PHE A 192 8.46 -10.42 -3.65
C PHE A 192 9.88 -10.65 -3.13
N GLU A 193 10.10 -11.72 -2.36
CA GLU A 193 11.43 -12.11 -1.87
C GLU A 193 12.42 -12.35 -3.02
N LYS A 194 12.01 -13.05 -4.08
CA LYS A 194 12.81 -13.28 -5.29
C LYS A 194 13.16 -11.99 -6.04
N LEU A 195 12.29 -10.99 -5.95
CA LEU A 195 12.54 -9.64 -6.47
C LEU A 195 13.27 -8.75 -5.45
N ASN A 196 13.92 -9.32 -4.44
CA ASN A 196 14.67 -8.62 -3.39
C ASN A 196 13.84 -7.51 -2.72
N THR A 197 12.58 -7.82 -2.41
CA THR A 197 11.58 -6.90 -1.86
C THR A 197 11.07 -7.41 -0.51
N GLU A 198 10.88 -6.50 0.43
CA GLU A 198 10.20 -6.76 1.70
C GLU A 198 8.74 -6.32 1.63
N VAL A 199 7.88 -6.95 2.41
CA VAL A 199 6.49 -6.52 2.64
C VAL A 199 6.35 -6.09 4.09
N LEU A 200 5.68 -4.97 4.35
CA LEU A 200 5.37 -4.49 5.71
C LEU A 200 3.89 -4.11 5.78
N GLY A 201 3.13 -4.85 6.60
CA GLY A 201 1.75 -4.49 6.93
C GLY A 201 1.70 -3.57 8.14
N VAL A 202 0.82 -2.56 8.14
CA VAL A 202 0.70 -1.57 9.24
C VAL A 202 -0.77 -1.30 9.57
N SER A 203 -1.12 -1.26 10.86
CA SER A 203 -2.36 -0.62 11.31
C SER A 203 -2.13 0.17 12.60
N VAL A 204 -3.19 0.78 13.13
CA VAL A 204 -3.19 1.54 14.40
C VAL A 204 -3.39 0.65 15.64
N ASP A 205 -3.43 -0.67 15.46
CA ASP A 205 -3.60 -1.65 16.53
C ASP A 205 -2.27 -1.92 17.26
N SER A 206 -2.33 -2.70 18.35
CA SER A 206 -1.13 -3.06 19.13
C SER A 206 -0.56 -4.43 18.70
N VAL A 207 0.73 -4.67 18.95
CA VAL A 207 1.36 -5.99 18.70
C VAL A 207 0.64 -7.15 19.40
N PHE A 208 -0.03 -6.92 20.53
CA PHE A 208 -0.85 -7.94 21.21
C PHE A 208 -2.10 -8.33 20.40
N SER A 209 -2.70 -7.36 19.68
CA SER A 209 -3.81 -7.59 18.77
C SER A 209 -3.34 -8.36 17.54
N HIS A 210 -2.25 -7.92 16.91
CA HIS A 210 -1.63 -8.60 15.78
C HIS A 210 -1.30 -10.07 16.12
N LEU A 211 -0.67 -10.33 17.27
CA LEU A 211 -0.31 -11.68 17.70
C LEU A 211 -1.55 -12.56 17.91
N ALA A 212 -2.59 -12.06 18.56
CA ALA A 212 -3.85 -12.79 18.73
C ALA A 212 -4.55 -13.07 17.38
N TRP A 213 -4.40 -12.19 16.39
CA TRP A 213 -5.01 -12.35 15.07
C TRP A 213 -4.22 -13.30 14.15
N VAL A 214 -2.88 -13.31 14.27
CA VAL A 214 -1.98 -14.35 13.70
C VAL A 214 -2.29 -15.72 14.29
N GLN A 215 -2.49 -15.82 15.60
CA GLN A 215 -2.89 -17.06 16.29
C GLN A 215 -4.35 -17.50 16.02
N THR A 216 -5.13 -16.69 15.29
CA THR A 216 -6.50 -17.06 14.89
C THR A 216 -6.48 -17.74 13.52
N ASP A 217 -7.21 -18.86 13.39
CA ASP A 217 -7.40 -19.57 12.12
C ASP A 217 -7.98 -18.68 11.02
N ARG A 218 -7.44 -18.77 9.79
CA ARG A 218 -8.02 -18.11 8.59
C ARG A 218 -9.50 -18.45 8.36
N LYS A 219 -9.90 -19.68 8.68
CA LYS A 219 -11.31 -20.14 8.60
C LYS A 219 -12.25 -19.40 9.56
N SER A 220 -11.70 -18.81 10.61
CA SER A 220 -12.41 -18.04 11.63
C SER A 220 -12.26 -16.51 11.45
N GLY A 221 -11.73 -16.06 10.29
CA GLY A 221 -11.44 -14.64 10.04
C GLY A 221 -10.10 -14.16 10.59
N GLY A 222 -9.23 -15.09 11.03
CA GLY A 222 -7.86 -14.81 11.42
C GLY A 222 -6.88 -14.75 10.24
N LEU A 223 -5.59 -14.71 10.57
CA LEU A 223 -4.51 -14.62 9.58
C LEU A 223 -3.73 -15.94 9.42
N GLY A 224 -3.62 -16.75 10.48
CA GLY A 224 -2.61 -17.79 10.57
C GLY A 224 -1.18 -17.22 10.48
N ASP A 225 -0.20 -18.10 10.31
CA ASP A 225 1.20 -17.68 10.16
C ASP A 225 1.40 -16.78 8.93
N LEU A 226 2.16 -15.70 9.13
CA LEU A 226 2.55 -14.76 8.07
C LEU A 226 4.03 -14.93 7.70
N LYS A 227 4.39 -14.43 6.50
CA LYS A 227 5.77 -14.44 6.00
C LYS A 227 6.46 -13.07 6.00
N TYR A 228 5.88 -12.09 6.66
CA TYR A 228 6.44 -10.76 6.82
C TYR A 228 5.88 -10.05 8.08
N PRO A 229 6.52 -8.97 8.57
CA PRO A 229 6.10 -8.29 9.80
C PRO A 229 4.77 -7.51 9.72
N LEU A 230 3.98 -7.55 10.80
CA LEU A 230 2.89 -6.60 11.06
C LEU A 230 3.32 -5.55 12.08
N VAL A 231 3.38 -4.29 11.67
CA VAL A 231 3.89 -3.14 12.44
C VAL A 231 2.75 -2.38 13.13
N SER A 232 2.92 -2.11 14.42
CA SER A 232 1.93 -1.45 15.28
C SER A 232 2.15 0.07 15.35
N ASP A 233 1.33 0.84 14.63
CA ASP A 233 1.29 2.32 14.69
C ASP A 233 0.30 2.82 15.76
N ILE A 234 0.44 2.33 17.00
CA ILE A 234 -0.45 2.65 18.12
C ILE A 234 -0.51 4.16 18.43
N SER A 235 0.58 4.89 18.17
CA SER A 235 0.70 6.36 18.26
C SER A 235 0.11 7.11 17.06
N LYS A 236 -0.31 6.39 16.01
CA LYS A 236 -0.94 6.92 14.78
C LYS A 236 -0.04 7.91 14.01
N THR A 237 1.26 7.81 14.25
CA THR A 237 2.31 8.72 13.76
C THR A 237 2.78 8.33 12.37
N ILE A 238 2.85 7.03 12.06
CA ILE A 238 3.25 6.51 10.76
C ILE A 238 2.12 6.75 9.76
N SER A 239 0.89 6.34 10.11
CA SER A 239 -0.32 6.58 9.32
C SER A 239 -0.53 8.07 9.02
N LYS A 240 -0.12 8.95 9.94
CA LYS A 240 -0.17 10.41 9.76
C LYS A 240 0.96 10.94 8.88
N SER A 241 2.20 10.44 9.00
CA SER A 241 3.31 10.88 8.15
C SER A 241 3.16 10.43 6.70
N TYR A 242 2.53 9.27 6.47
CA TYR A 242 2.14 8.78 5.15
C TYR A 242 0.79 9.33 4.64
N GLY A 243 0.14 10.24 5.38
CA GLY A 243 -1.08 10.93 4.93
C GLY A 243 -2.33 10.04 4.78
N VAL A 244 -2.32 8.84 5.35
CA VAL A 244 -3.40 7.84 5.22
C VAL A 244 -4.34 7.77 6.44
N LEU A 245 -3.97 8.39 7.56
CA LEU A 245 -4.80 8.45 8.77
C LEU A 245 -6.07 9.29 8.54
N ILE A 246 -7.25 8.70 8.75
CA ILE A 246 -8.52 9.41 8.87
C ILE A 246 -8.60 9.99 10.29
N PRO A 247 -8.51 11.32 10.50
CA PRO A 247 -8.39 11.89 11.85
C PRO A 247 -9.63 11.62 12.72
N ASP A 248 -10.81 11.73 12.13
CA ASP A 248 -12.11 11.63 12.84
C ASP A 248 -12.44 10.21 13.31
N GLN A 249 -11.85 9.20 12.66
CA GLN A 249 -12.04 7.78 12.98
C GLN A 249 -10.80 7.18 13.68
N GLY A 250 -9.63 7.81 13.55
CA GLY A 250 -8.38 7.35 14.12
C GLY A 250 -7.86 6.04 13.51
N ILE A 251 -8.18 5.75 12.24
CA ILE A 251 -7.78 4.53 11.50
C ILE A 251 -7.13 4.91 10.16
N ALA A 252 -6.32 4.02 9.59
CA ALA A 252 -5.73 4.24 8.28
C ALA A 252 -6.67 3.90 7.11
N LEU A 253 -6.55 4.61 6.00
CA LEU A 253 -7.04 4.18 4.69
C LEU A 253 -6.22 2.98 4.17
N ARG A 254 -6.70 2.32 3.11
CA ARG A 254 -5.97 1.24 2.42
C ARG A 254 -4.89 1.82 1.50
N GLY A 255 -3.95 2.54 2.10
CA GLY A 255 -2.76 3.08 1.43
C GLY A 255 -1.69 2.00 1.25
N LEU A 256 -1.08 1.94 0.07
CA LEU A 256 0.08 1.12 -0.24
C LEU A 256 1.12 2.00 -0.92
N PHE A 257 2.38 1.82 -0.55
CA PHE A 257 3.53 2.55 -1.07
C PHE A 257 4.61 1.55 -1.51
N ILE A 258 5.20 1.76 -2.68
CA ILE A 258 6.40 1.03 -3.11
C ILE A 258 7.58 1.98 -2.95
N ILE A 259 8.58 1.54 -2.18
CA ILE A 259 9.77 2.29 -1.80
C ILE A 259 10.98 1.57 -2.42
N ASP A 260 11.88 2.33 -3.04
CA ASP A 260 13.10 1.79 -3.63
C ASP A 260 14.25 1.59 -2.62
N LYS A 261 15.37 1.04 -3.11
CA LYS A 261 16.57 0.80 -2.31
C LYS A 261 17.16 2.11 -1.78
N GLU A 262 16.93 3.22 -2.46
CA GLU A 262 17.38 4.57 -2.11
C GLU A 262 16.50 5.21 -1.02
N GLY A 263 15.37 4.58 -0.68
CA GLY A 263 14.41 5.05 0.31
C GLY A 263 13.38 6.03 -0.25
N VAL A 264 13.26 6.17 -1.56
CA VAL A 264 12.30 7.06 -2.25
C VAL A 264 10.99 6.32 -2.49
N ILE A 265 9.86 6.98 -2.21
CA ILE A 265 8.54 6.46 -2.56
C ILE A 265 8.34 6.64 -4.07
N GLN A 266 8.22 5.53 -4.80
CA GLN A 266 8.10 5.52 -6.26
C GLN A 266 6.65 5.32 -6.73
N HIS A 267 5.81 4.69 -5.92
CA HIS A 267 4.38 4.47 -6.21
C HIS A 267 3.52 4.66 -4.98
N SER A 268 2.25 5.06 -5.18
CA SER A 268 1.22 5.05 -4.14
C SER A 268 -0.13 4.62 -4.71
N THR A 269 -0.88 3.83 -3.93
CA THR A 269 -2.29 3.49 -4.19
C THR A 269 -3.06 3.63 -2.89
N ILE A 270 -4.10 4.46 -2.86
CA ILE A 270 -4.89 4.74 -1.66
C ILE A 270 -6.36 4.40 -1.93
N ASN A 271 -6.78 3.23 -1.47
CA ASN A 271 -8.16 2.79 -1.57
C ASN A 271 -9.00 3.24 -0.36
N ASN A 272 -10.29 3.49 -0.60
CA ASN A 272 -11.28 3.68 0.46
C ASN A 272 -11.58 2.33 1.17
N LEU A 273 -12.08 2.38 2.40
CA LEU A 273 -12.14 1.27 3.37
C LEU A 273 -12.80 -0.02 2.84
N ALA A 274 -13.73 0.10 1.90
CA ALA A 274 -14.50 -1.01 1.33
C ALA A 274 -13.87 -1.67 0.07
N ILE A 275 -12.77 -1.12 -0.48
CA ILE A 275 -12.19 -1.57 -1.76
C ILE A 275 -10.82 -2.20 -1.51
N GLY A 276 -10.72 -3.53 -1.64
CA GLY A 276 -9.44 -4.25 -1.54
C GLY A 276 -8.48 -3.89 -2.68
N ARG A 277 -7.17 -4.01 -2.43
CA ARG A 277 -6.08 -3.80 -3.39
C ARG A 277 -5.81 -5.07 -4.22
N SER A 278 -5.03 -4.90 -5.30
CA SER A 278 -4.53 -6.01 -6.13
C SER A 278 -3.06 -6.30 -5.85
N VAL A 279 -2.74 -7.55 -5.53
CA VAL A 279 -1.36 -8.03 -5.38
C VAL A 279 -0.67 -8.08 -6.75
N ASP A 280 -1.38 -8.45 -7.81
CA ASP A 280 -0.86 -8.49 -9.19
C ASP A 280 -0.42 -7.11 -9.70
N GLU A 281 -1.22 -6.07 -9.46
CA GLU A 281 -0.86 -4.71 -9.89
C GLU A 281 0.28 -4.13 -9.05
N THR A 282 0.39 -4.54 -7.78
CA THR A 282 1.54 -4.22 -6.93
C THR A 282 2.82 -4.87 -7.47
N LEU A 283 2.75 -6.16 -7.82
CA LEU A 283 3.87 -6.91 -8.41
C LEU A 283 4.27 -6.36 -9.79
N ARG A 284 3.30 -6.05 -10.66
CA ARG A 284 3.54 -5.44 -11.98
C ARG A 284 4.23 -4.09 -11.86
N THR A 285 3.79 -3.25 -10.91
CA THR A 285 4.37 -1.92 -10.70
C THR A 285 5.76 -1.99 -10.08
N LEU A 286 6.02 -2.93 -9.16
CA LEU A 286 7.35 -3.23 -8.65
C LEU A 286 8.31 -3.68 -9.77
N GLN A 287 7.86 -4.61 -10.62
CA GLN A 287 8.66 -5.08 -11.76
C GLN A 287 8.94 -3.97 -12.77
N ALA A 288 7.99 -3.06 -13.01
CA ALA A 288 8.19 -1.89 -13.86
C ALA A 288 9.21 -0.90 -13.27
N LEU A 289 9.16 -0.66 -11.95
CA LEU A 289 10.15 0.15 -11.23
C LEU A 289 11.56 -0.47 -11.34
N GLN A 290 11.68 -1.77 -11.11
CA GLN A 290 12.96 -2.49 -11.23
C GLN A 290 13.50 -2.40 -12.65
N TYR A 291 12.66 -2.61 -13.67
CA TYR A 291 13.06 -2.51 -15.07
C TYR A 291 13.65 -1.14 -15.43
N VAL A 292 13.04 -0.03 -15.01
CA VAL A 292 13.56 1.32 -15.32
C VAL A 292 14.76 1.73 -14.47
N GLN A 293 14.94 1.15 -13.29
CA GLN A 293 16.17 1.34 -12.51
C GLN A 293 17.35 0.55 -13.09
N ASP A 294 17.11 -0.68 -13.57
CA ASP A 294 18.13 -1.50 -14.24
C ASP A 294 18.41 -1.03 -15.68
N ASN A 295 17.47 -0.31 -16.32
CA ASN A 295 17.61 0.27 -17.66
C ASN A 295 17.29 1.80 -17.67
N PRO A 296 18.20 2.67 -17.18
CA PRO A 296 17.91 4.09 -16.97
C PRO A 296 17.57 4.93 -18.22
N ASP A 297 17.86 4.42 -19.42
CA ASP A 297 17.52 5.04 -20.71
C ASP A 297 16.11 4.67 -21.21
N GLU A 298 15.32 3.93 -20.42
CA GLU A 298 14.01 3.38 -20.83
C GLU A 298 12.89 3.68 -19.83
N VAL A 299 11.64 3.72 -20.32
CA VAL A 299 10.43 3.84 -19.51
C VAL A 299 9.38 2.81 -19.93
N CYS A 300 8.59 2.36 -18.96
CA CYS A 300 7.54 1.36 -19.16
C CYS A 300 6.20 2.00 -19.62
N PRO A 301 5.61 1.57 -20.76
CA PRO A 301 4.31 2.04 -21.23
C PRO A 301 3.13 1.69 -20.31
N ALA A 302 1.95 2.24 -20.63
CA ALA A 302 0.71 1.92 -19.92
C ALA A 302 0.37 0.42 -20.02
N GLY A 303 0.12 -0.22 -18.86
CA GLY A 303 -0.20 -1.64 -18.77
C GLY A 303 1.00 -2.60 -18.81
N TRP A 304 2.22 -2.09 -19.04
CA TRP A 304 3.45 -2.88 -19.28
C TRP A 304 3.67 -4.02 -18.28
N LYS A 305 4.15 -5.16 -18.79
CA LYS A 305 4.60 -6.34 -18.04
C LYS A 305 5.99 -6.80 -18.51
N PRO A 306 6.74 -7.58 -17.69
CA PRO A 306 8.00 -8.18 -18.10
C PRO A 306 7.89 -8.95 -19.43
N GLY A 307 8.77 -8.63 -20.38
CA GLY A 307 8.78 -9.18 -21.74
C GLY A 307 8.00 -8.35 -22.78
N GLU A 308 7.21 -7.36 -22.36
CA GLU A 308 6.59 -6.39 -23.27
C GLU A 308 7.57 -5.23 -23.60
N LYS A 309 7.37 -4.57 -24.74
CA LYS A 309 8.27 -3.50 -25.20
C LYS A 309 8.23 -2.28 -24.28
N SER A 310 9.41 -1.84 -23.87
CA SER A 310 9.68 -0.52 -23.29
C SER A 310 9.76 0.57 -24.38
N MET A 311 9.97 1.82 -23.98
CA MET A 311 10.31 2.92 -24.89
C MET A 311 11.38 3.84 -24.32
N LYS A 312 12.20 4.45 -25.18
CA LYS A 312 13.20 5.44 -24.75
C LYS A 312 12.60 6.85 -24.68
N PRO A 313 12.79 7.63 -23.61
CA PRO A 313 12.12 8.91 -23.38
C PRO A 313 12.75 10.09 -24.17
N ASP A 314 13.14 9.87 -25.42
CA ASP A 314 13.63 10.89 -26.35
C ASP A 314 12.65 11.12 -27.52
N PRO A 315 12.38 12.37 -27.96
CA PRO A 315 11.42 12.67 -29.04
C PRO A 315 11.75 12.11 -30.44
N LYS A 316 12.93 11.53 -30.67
CA LYS A 316 13.30 10.81 -31.88
C LYS A 316 13.27 9.29 -31.65
N LEU A 317 13.93 8.80 -30.60
CA LEU A 317 14.04 7.36 -30.31
C LEU A 317 12.70 6.71 -29.96
N SER A 318 11.82 7.43 -29.24
CA SER A 318 10.45 6.96 -28.93
C SER A 318 9.62 6.58 -30.17
N LYS A 319 9.98 7.07 -31.36
CA LYS A 319 9.32 6.71 -32.63
C LYS A 319 9.52 5.24 -33.01
N GLU A 320 10.58 4.60 -32.54
CA GLU A 320 10.82 3.16 -32.77
C GLU A 320 9.76 2.31 -32.05
N TYR A 321 9.31 2.75 -30.87
CA TYR A 321 8.17 2.16 -30.17
C TYR A 321 6.84 2.47 -30.89
N PHE A 322 6.59 3.75 -31.20
CA PHE A 322 5.34 4.18 -31.86
C PHE A 322 5.16 3.68 -33.30
N ALA A 323 6.21 3.18 -33.96
CA ALA A 323 6.13 2.53 -35.27
C ALA A 323 5.86 1.02 -35.19
N ALA A 324 5.76 0.46 -33.98
CA ALA A 324 5.68 -0.98 -33.73
C ALA A 324 4.52 -1.39 -32.80
N ILE A 325 3.50 -0.52 -32.72
CA ILE A 325 2.18 -0.69 -32.08
C ILE A 325 1.07 -0.27 -33.06
#